data_AF-A0A1F8Q317-F1
#
_entry.id   AF-A0A1F8Q317-F1
#
_cell.length_a   1.000
_cell.length_b   1.000
_cell.length_c   1.000
_cell.angle_alpha   90.00
_cell.angle_beta   90.00
_cell.angle_gamma   90.00
#
_symmetry.space_group_name_H-M   'P 1'
#
loop_
_entity.id
_entity.type
_entity.pdbx_description
1 polymer ?
#
loop_
_entity_poly.entity_id
_entity_poly.type
_entity_poly.pdbx_seq_one_letter_code
_entity_poly.pdbx_strand_id
1 'polypeptide(L)' 'MDRYMLTFEGRARFKRTKLRADVEGTDLMVGFEVLDYLYEHGASSLEEIEKHTGLSYSQLVHKLESLMPWGYVERLDEPQ' A
#
# COMPACT_ATOMS: atom_id res chain seq x y z
N MET A 1 -16.15 0.07 8.26
CA MET A 1 -14.86 0.81 8.26
C MET A 1 -14.21 0.69 6.90
N ASP A 2 -13.75 1.82 6.33
CA ASP A 2 -13.06 1.83 5.03
C ASP A 2 -11.84 0.90 5.06
N ARG A 3 -11.75 0.02 4.06
CA ARG A 3 -10.57 -0.84 3.84
C ARG A 3 -9.87 -0.40 2.57
N TYR A 4 -8.56 -0.59 2.54
CA TYR A 4 -7.71 -0.25 1.41
C TYR A 4 -7.04 -1.52 0.92
N MET A 5 -6.93 -1.68 -0.39
CA MET A 5 -6.20 -2.79 -0.98
C MET A 5 -5.43 -2.36 -2.21
N LEU A 6 -4.43 -3.15 -2.61
CA LEU A 6 -3.84 -2.98 -3.93
C LEU A 6 -4.84 -3.38 -5.00
N THR A 7 -4.97 -2.56 -6.03
CA THR A 7 -5.69 -2.96 -7.24
C THR A 7 -4.95 -4.12 -7.92
N PHE A 8 -5.60 -4.80 -8.87
CA PHE A 8 -4.93 -5.83 -9.68
C PHE A 8 -3.67 -5.28 -10.38
N GLU A 9 -3.78 -4.10 -10.98
CA GLU A 9 -2.67 -3.45 -11.67
C GLU A 9 -1.59 -2.96 -10.69
N GLY A 10 -2.00 -2.38 -9.56
CA GLY A 10 -1.12 -1.90 -8.50
C GLY A 10 -0.28 -3.03 -7.93
N ARG A 11 -0.90 -4.19 -7.68
CA ARG A 11 -0.22 -5.43 -7.25
C ARG A 11 0.81 -5.89 -8.28
N ALA A 12 0.46 -5.89 -9.57
CA ALA A 12 1.39 -6.30 -10.62
C ALA A 12 2.57 -5.31 -10.79
N ARG A 13 2.31 -4.00 -10.71
CA ARG A 13 3.36 -2.96 -10.74
C ARG A 13 4.30 -3.11 -9.56
N PHE A 14 3.75 -3.18 -8.35
CA PHE A 14 4.53 -3.25 -7.13
C PHE A 14 5.37 -4.54 -7.04
N LYS A 15 4.84 -5.68 -7.49
CA LYS A 15 5.60 -6.93 -7.59
C LYS A 15 6.88 -6.78 -8.44
N ARG A 16 6.80 -6.03 -9.56
CA ARG A 16 7.98 -5.76 -10.39
C ARG A 16 8.99 -4.86 -9.69
N THR A 17 8.52 -3.88 -8.92
CA THR A 17 9.38 -3.02 -8.10
C THR A 17 10.10 -3.83 -7.02
N LYS A 18 9.38 -4.69 -6.27
CA LYS A 18 9.96 -5.55 -5.23
C LYS A 18 11.01 -6.50 -5.80
N LEU A 19 10.74 -7.13 -6.96
CA LEU A 19 11.71 -7.97 -7.66
C LEU A 19 12.99 -7.21 -8.07
N ARG A 20 12.88 -5.93 -8.44
CA ARG A 20 14.05 -5.09 -8.75
C ARG A 20 14.81 -4.73 -7.48
N ALA A 21 14.12 -4.40 -6.40
CA ALA A 21 14.74 -4.10 -5.10
C ALA A 21 15.50 -5.31 -4.54
N ASP A 22 14.99 -6.53 -4.73
CA ASP A 22 15.69 -7.76 -4.30
C ASP A 22 17.01 -7.96 -5.05
N VAL A 23 17.13 -7.44 -6.28
CA VAL A 23 18.33 -7.57 -7.13
C VAL A 23 19.29 -6.38 -6.94
N GLU A 24 18.77 -5.17 -6.83
CA GLU A 24 19.53 -3.91 -6.83
C GLU A 24 19.79 -3.36 -5.42
N GLY A 25 19.07 -3.84 -4.41
CA GLY A 25 19.17 -3.42 -3.02
C GLY A 25 17.86 -2.82 -2.46
N THR A 26 17.67 -2.96 -1.15
CA THR A 26 16.44 -2.58 -0.42
C THR A 26 16.14 -1.09 -0.38
N ASP A 27 17.08 -0.22 -0.74
CA ASP A 27 16.89 1.25 -0.72
C ASP A 27 15.75 1.69 -1.66
N LEU A 28 15.46 0.92 -2.70
CA LEU A 28 14.32 1.14 -3.60
C LEU A 28 12.95 0.98 -2.92
N MET A 29 12.88 0.34 -1.74
CA MET A 29 11.65 0.08 -1.00
C MET A 29 11.37 1.14 0.08
N VAL A 30 12.31 2.05 0.36
CA VAL A 30 12.08 3.15 1.31
C VAL A 30 10.96 4.03 0.77
N GLY A 31 9.93 4.26 1.60
CA GLY A 31 8.72 5.00 1.21
C GLY A 31 7.59 4.13 0.64
N PHE A 32 7.81 2.83 0.42
CA PHE A 32 6.81 1.88 -0.09
C PHE A 32 6.15 1.03 1.01
N GLU A 33 6.32 1.38 2.28
CA GLU A 33 5.90 0.55 3.44
C GLU A 33 4.40 0.20 3.39
N VAL A 34 3.58 1.15 2.98
CA VAL A 34 2.12 0.96 2.83
C VAL A 34 1.81 -0.04 1.70
N LEU A 35 2.49 0.09 0.56
CA LEU A 35 2.29 -0.80 -0.58
C LEU A 35 2.80 -2.22 -0.29
N ASP A 36 3.90 -2.32 0.44
CA ASP A 36 4.46 -3.60 0.87
C ASP A 36 3.53 -4.33 1.83
N TYR A 37 3.03 -3.60 2.84
CA TYR A 37 2.07 -4.15 3.78
C TYR A 37 0.79 -4.66 3.08
N LEU A 38 0.18 -3.86 2.21
CA LEU A 38 -1.03 -4.24 1.46
C LEU A 38 -0.77 -5.38 0.46
N TYR A 39 0.45 -5.49 -0.08
CA TYR A 39 0.84 -6.61 -0.94
C TYR A 39 0.86 -7.94 -0.18
N GLU A 40 1.31 -7.92 1.08
CA GLU A 40 1.46 -9.10 1.91
C GLU A 40 0.16 -9.51 2.61
N HIS A 41 -0.62 -8.52 3.09
CA HIS A 41 -1.78 -8.76 3.95
C HIS A 41 -3.13 -8.62 3.24
N GLY A 42 -3.14 -8.05 2.03
CA GLY A 42 -4.37 -7.82 1.27
C GLY A 42 -5.13 -6.59 1.76
N ALA A 43 -6.47 -6.66 1.75
CA ALA A 43 -7.30 -5.54 2.12
C ALA A 43 -7.22 -5.25 3.63
N SER A 44 -6.87 -4.03 4.02
CA SER A 44 -6.64 -3.64 5.42
C SER A 44 -7.20 -2.26 5.75
N SER A 45 -7.57 -2.06 7.00
CA SER A 45 -7.97 -0.77 7.56
C SER A 45 -6.76 0.15 7.82
N LEU A 46 -7.00 1.46 7.97
CA LEU A 46 -5.95 2.41 8.34
C LEU A 46 -5.24 2.04 9.65
N GLU A 47 -6.00 1.56 10.65
CA GLU A 47 -5.44 1.17 11.94
C GLU A 47 -4.46 -0.02 11.83
N GLU A 48 -4.79 -1.01 10.99
CA GLU A 48 -3.91 -2.15 10.73
C GLU A 48 -2.62 -1.72 10.03
N ILE A 49 -2.73 -0.82 9.04
CA ILE A 49 -1.58 -0.28 8.30
C ILE A 49 -0.71 0.59 9.23
N GLU A 50 -1.32 1.40 10.10
CA GLU A 50 -0.62 2.25 11.08
C GLU A 50 0.21 1.42 12.06
N LYS A 51 -0.37 0.36 12.62
CA LYS A 51 0.34 -0.53 13.55
C LYS A 51 1.57 -1.18 12.94
N HIS A 52 1.56 -1.45 11.63
CA HIS A 52 2.68 -2.09 10.96
C HIS A 52 3.73 -1.08 10.47
N THR A 53 3.29 0.01 9.85
CA THR A 53 4.20 0.97 9.19
C THR A 53 4.79 2.00 10.15
N GLY A 54 4.15 2.23 11.30
CA GLY A 54 4.52 3.28 12.26
C GLY A 54 4.27 4.71 11.75
N LEU A 55 3.61 4.86 10.59
CA LEU A 55 3.21 6.14 10.02
C LEU A 55 2.00 6.68 10.76
N SER A 56 1.93 7.99 10.99
CA SER A 56 0.74 8.59 11.58
C SER A 56 -0.47 8.45 10.65
N TYR A 57 -1.67 8.46 11.23
CA TYR A 57 -2.93 8.52 10.47
C TYR A 57 -2.91 9.54 9.31
N SER A 58 -2.43 10.77 9.55
CA SER A 58 -2.37 11.80 8.50
C SER A 58 -1.38 11.47 7.38
N GLN A 59 -0.24 10.87 7.70
CA GLN A 59 0.73 10.40 6.70
C GLN A 59 0.16 9.26 5.87
N LEU A 60 -0.56 8.33 6.49
CA LEU A 60 -1.20 7.22 5.81
C LEU A 60 -2.28 7.67 4.85
N VAL A 61 -3.19 8.53 5.33
CA VAL A 61 -4.26 9.10 4.49
C VAL A 61 -3.64 9.80 3.29
N HIS A 62 -2.66 10.68 3.52
CA HIS A 62 -1.99 11.38 2.43
C HIS A 62 -1.29 10.43 1.45
N LYS A 63 -0.60 9.39 1.93
CA LYS A 63 0.04 8.39 1.07
C LYS A 63 -1.00 7.61 0.25
N LEU A 64 -2.05 7.09 0.87
CA LEU A 64 -3.08 6.29 0.21
C LEU A 64 -3.82 7.12 -0.84
N GLU A 65 -4.24 8.35 -0.50
CA GLU A 65 -4.86 9.29 -1.44
C GLU A 65 -3.92 9.65 -2.59
N SER A 66 -2.62 9.79 -2.34
CA SER A 66 -1.65 10.05 -3.40
C SER A 66 -1.48 8.86 -4.35
N LEU A 67 -1.70 7.62 -3.89
CA LEU A 67 -1.52 6.38 -4.63
C LEU A 67 -2.77 5.97 -5.45
N MET A 68 -3.95 6.44 -5.07
CA MET A 68 -5.22 6.13 -5.73
C MET A 68 -5.28 6.62 -7.19
N PRO A 69 -4.94 7.88 -7.53
CA PRO A 69 -4.96 8.37 -8.92
C PRO A 69 -4.02 7.59 -9.86
N TRP A 70 -2.95 7.01 -9.32
CA TRP A 70 -2.01 6.17 -10.07
C TRP A 70 -2.46 4.72 -10.21
N GLY A 71 -3.63 4.38 -9.66
CA GLY A 71 -4.21 3.04 -9.71
C GLY A 71 -3.46 2.01 -8.88
N TYR A 72 -2.66 2.42 -7.88
CA TYR A 72 -1.97 1.46 -7.01
C TYR A 72 -2.90 0.88 -5.95
N VAL A 73 -3.72 1.74 -5.34
CA VAL A 73 -4.59 1.43 -4.22
C VAL A 73 -6.02 1.77 -4.58
N GLU A 74 -6.97 0.98 -4.09
CA GLU A 74 -8.39 1.31 -4.09
C GLU A 74 -8.96 1.22 -2.67
N ARG A 75 -10.02 2.00 -2.44
CA ARG A 75 -10.83 1.91 -1.22
C ARG A 75 -11.99 0.95 -1.47
N LEU A 76 -12.14 -0.02 -0.58
CA LEU A 76 -13.30 -0.90 -0.54
C LEU A 76 -14.31 -0.27 0.40
N ASP A 77 -15.41 0.22 -0.17
CA ASP A 77 -16.58 0.60 0.61
C ASP A 77 -17.26 -0.70 1.12
N GLU A 78 -17.78 -0.70 2.35
CA GLU A 78 -18.56 -1.85 2.85
C GLU A 78 -19.80 -2.04 1.96
N PRO A 79 -20.14 -3.30 1.56
CA PRO A 79 -21.45 -3.54 0.97
C PRO A 79 -22.52 -3.14 1.99
N GLN A 80 -23.40 -2.21 1.61
CA GLN A 80 -24.53 -1.76 2.41
C GLN A 80 -25.49 -2.90 2.76
#